data_AF-A0AAW2VP62-F1
#
_entry.id   AF-A0AAW2VP62-F1
#
_cell.length_a   1.000
_cell.length_b   1.000
_cell.length_c   1.000
_cell.angle_alpha   90.00
_cell.angle_beta   90.00
_cell.angle_gamma   90.00
#
_symmetry.space_group_name_H-M   'P 1'
#
loop_
_entity.id
_entity.type
_entity.pdbx_description
1 polymer ?
#
loop_
_entity_poly.entity_id
_entity_poly.type
_entity_poly.pdbx_seq_one_letter_code
_entity_poly.pdbx_strand_id
1 'polypeptide(L)'
;MRLSFLRDTSDRVELEDRETNSDLLKSLESTAPVALGAKWNEKMEPSFLNNIGRYRRYKFDSVRDLLRVMRNKLNHYRELPAEIQETIGPVPEGFDRYFRSRFPKLLIEVYKVMLKHCSTEECFSKYFTGSGQ
;
A
#
# COMPACT_ATOMS: atom_id res chain seq x y z
N MET A 1 10.39 8.96 1.00
CA MET A 1 9.73 8.72 2.30
C MET A 1 8.36 8.04 2.17
N ARG A 2 7.40 8.61 1.42
CA ARG A 2 6.03 8.03 1.27
C ARG A 2 6.01 6.59 0.76
N LEU A 3 6.61 6.32 -0.41
CA LEU A 3 6.63 4.96 -0.98
C LEU A 3 7.34 3.96 -0.06
N SER A 4 8.46 4.37 0.55
CA SER A 4 9.18 3.55 1.53
C SER A 4 8.30 3.20 2.73
N PHE A 5 7.57 4.17 3.28
CA PHE A 5 6.64 3.93 4.39
C PHE A 5 5.55 2.92 4.02
N LEU A 6 4.91 3.07 2.86
CA LEU A 6 3.85 2.16 2.42
C LEU A 6 4.38 0.76 2.13
N ARG A 7 5.60 0.66 1.58
CA ARG A 7 6.28 -0.61 1.35
C ARG A 7 6.63 -1.31 2.67
N ASP A 8 7.32 -0.62 3.57
CA ASP A 8 7.72 -1.15 4.88
C ASP A 8 6.47 -1.53 5.70
N THR A 9 5.37 -0.76 5.59
CA THR A 9 4.05 -1.12 6.16
C THR A 9 3.51 -2.42 5.57
N SER A 10 3.54 -2.58 4.24
CA SER A 10 3.10 -3.83 3.60
C SER A 10 3.88 -5.05 4.10
N ASP A 11 5.19 -4.92 4.28
CA ASP A 11 6.04 -6.01 4.78
C ASP A 11 5.70 -6.36 6.23
N ARG A 12 5.52 -5.34 7.09
CA ARG A 12 5.15 -5.54 8.49
C ARG A 12 3.79 -6.20 8.65
N VAL A 13 2.82 -5.78 7.84
CA VAL A 13 1.44 -6.29 7.88
C VAL A 13 1.35 -7.72 7.34
N GLU A 14 2.22 -8.14 6.42
CA GLU A 14 2.26 -9.52 5.93
C GLU A 14 2.66 -10.54 7.02
N LEU A 15 3.37 -10.10 8.07
CA LEU A 15 3.68 -10.94 9.23
C LEU A 15 2.43 -11.31 10.04
N GLU A 16 1.37 -10.51 9.96
CA GLU A 16 0.11 -10.73 10.68
C GLU A 16 -0.81 -11.75 9.98
N ASP A 17 -0.45 -12.24 8.79
CA ASP A 17 -1.26 -13.17 7.98
C ASP A 17 -1.58 -14.49 8.70
N ARG A 18 -0.70 -14.88 9.62
CA ARG A 18 -0.81 -16.13 10.38
C ARG A 18 -1.59 -15.95 11.68
N GLU A 19 -1.86 -14.71 12.07
CA GLU A 19 -2.56 -14.36 13.30
C GLU A 19 -4.07 -14.39 13.08
N THR A 20 -4.78 -15.20 13.87
CA THR A 20 -6.23 -15.38 13.72
C THR A 20 -7.03 -14.14 14.12
N ASN A 21 -6.42 -13.20 14.85
CA ASN A 21 -7.13 -12.08 15.46
C ASN A 21 -6.33 -10.77 15.54
N SER A 22 -5.39 -10.55 14.63
CA SER A 22 -4.53 -9.35 14.62
C SER A 22 -5.32 -8.03 14.71
N ASP A 23 -5.12 -7.31 15.81
CA ASP A 23 -5.72 -5.98 16.01
C ASP A 23 -5.17 -4.95 15.03
N LEU A 24 -3.90 -5.10 14.62
CA LEU A 24 -3.30 -4.29 13.57
C LEU A 24 -4.04 -4.47 12.24
N LEU A 25 -4.28 -5.71 11.81
CA LEU A 25 -5.03 -5.99 10.59
C LEU A 25 -6.47 -5.46 10.65
N LYS A 26 -7.17 -5.69 11.77
CA LYS A 26 -8.53 -5.18 11.97
C LYS A 26 -8.56 -3.66 11.87
N SER A 27 -7.63 -2.99 12.54
CA SER A 27 -7.47 -1.53 12.53
C SER A 27 -7.17 -1.02 11.12
N LEU A 28 -6.27 -1.66 10.39
CA LEU A 28 -5.92 -1.31 9.01
C LEU A 28 -7.13 -1.44 8.08
N GLU A 29 -7.82 -2.59 8.10
CA GLU A 29 -8.96 -2.82 7.22
C GLU A 29 -10.17 -1.95 7.57
N SER A 30 -10.32 -1.53 8.83
CA SER A 30 -11.35 -0.56 9.23
C SER A 30 -11.20 0.81 8.54
N THR A 31 -10.01 1.12 8.02
CA THR A 31 -9.77 2.36 7.26
C THR A 31 -10.25 2.30 5.80
N ALA A 32 -10.56 1.10 5.27
CA ALA A 32 -10.88 0.90 3.86
C ALA A 32 -11.94 1.85 3.29
N PRO A 33 -13.08 2.12 3.98
CA PRO A 33 -14.10 3.03 3.45
C PRO A 33 -13.57 4.46 3.20
N VAL A 34 -12.62 4.93 4.00
CA VAL A 34 -12.05 6.28 3.89
C VAL A 34 -10.79 6.29 3.01
N ALA A 35 -9.91 5.32 3.21
CA ALA A 35 -8.64 5.21 2.50
C ALA A 35 -8.84 4.91 1.00
N LEU A 36 -9.80 4.03 0.69
CA LEU A 36 -10.09 3.59 -0.67
C LEU A 36 -11.26 4.35 -1.29
N GLY A 37 -12.29 4.70 -0.52
CA GLY A 37 -13.51 5.38 -0.97
C GLY A 37 -14.50 4.49 -1.75
N ALA A 38 -14.01 3.44 -2.41
CA ALA A 38 -14.74 2.39 -3.11
C ALA A 38 -13.80 1.18 -3.26
N LYS A 39 -14.23 0.11 -3.93
CA LYS A 39 -13.32 -1.00 -4.26
C LYS A 39 -12.20 -0.47 -5.16
N TRP A 40 -10.95 -0.78 -4.82
CA TRP A 40 -9.81 -0.16 -5.48
C TRP A 40 -9.65 -0.60 -6.93
N ASN A 41 -10.20 -1.73 -7.36
CA ASN A 41 -10.19 -2.14 -8.76
C ASN A 41 -11.00 -1.19 -9.67
N GLU A 42 -12.01 -0.51 -9.15
CA GLU A 42 -12.82 0.45 -9.91
C GLU A 42 -12.01 1.70 -10.32
N LYS A 43 -10.82 1.90 -9.71
CA LYS A 43 -9.93 3.05 -9.95
C LYS A 43 -8.70 2.71 -10.79
N MET A 44 -8.60 1.47 -11.28
CA MET A 44 -7.40 0.93 -11.92
C MET A 44 -7.73 0.44 -13.32
N GLU A 45 -6.75 0.50 -14.21
CA GLU A 45 -6.91 0.09 -15.60
C GLU A 45 -7.10 -1.44 -15.69
N PRO A 46 -7.99 -1.93 -16.57
CA PRO A 46 -8.21 -3.36 -16.76
C PRO A 46 -6.93 -4.14 -17.10
N SER A 47 -6.03 -3.55 -17.90
CA SER A 47 -4.72 -4.16 -18.23
C SER A 47 -3.85 -4.35 -16.99
N PHE A 48 -3.84 -3.38 -16.08
CA PHE A 48 -3.15 -3.47 -14.80
C PHE A 48 -3.76 -4.57 -13.91
N LEU A 49 -5.09 -4.61 -13.78
CA LEU A 49 -5.80 -5.62 -12.98
C LEU A 49 -5.56 -7.05 -13.51
N ASN A 50 -5.60 -7.21 -14.83
CA ASN A 50 -5.31 -8.48 -15.49
C ASN A 50 -3.86 -8.91 -15.26
N ASN A 51 -2.90 -7.97 -15.24
CA ASN A 51 -1.50 -8.27 -14.95
C ASN A 51 -1.31 -8.80 -13.52
N ILE A 52 -1.91 -8.15 -12.52
CA ILE A 52 -1.73 -8.54 -11.12
C ILE A 52 -2.51 -9.81 -10.76
N GLY A 53 -3.69 -10.01 -11.37
CA GLY A 53 -4.57 -11.15 -11.10
C GLY A 53 -4.03 -12.51 -11.54
N ARG A 54 -3.01 -12.54 -12.43
CA ARG A 54 -2.38 -13.78 -12.91
C ARG A 54 -1.68 -14.58 -11.80
N TYR A 55 -1.11 -13.89 -10.83
CA TYR A 55 -0.25 -14.52 -9.82
C TYR A 55 -0.95 -14.72 -8.49
N ARG A 56 -1.93 -13.86 -8.17
CA ARG A 56 -2.61 -13.88 -6.88
C ARG A 56 -4.02 -13.29 -6.99
N ARG A 57 -4.95 -13.87 -6.23
CA ARG A 57 -6.27 -13.28 -6.01
C ARG A 57 -6.17 -12.19 -4.95
N TYR A 58 -6.64 -11.00 -5.29
CA TYR A 58 -6.66 -9.86 -4.40
C TYR A 58 -8.11 -9.51 -3.98
N LYS A 59 -8.28 -9.08 -2.74
CA LYS A 59 -9.53 -8.51 -2.23
C LYS A 59 -9.56 -7.01 -2.53
N PHE A 60 -10.50 -6.59 -3.38
CA PHE A 60 -10.56 -5.22 -3.87
C PHE A 60 -11.09 -4.20 -2.86
N ASP A 61 -11.62 -4.67 -1.74
CA ASP A 61 -12.04 -3.88 -0.58
C ASP A 61 -10.98 -3.85 0.54
N SER A 62 -9.83 -4.50 0.35
CA SER A 62 -8.77 -4.59 1.38
C SER A 62 -7.65 -3.57 1.14
N VAL A 63 -7.34 -2.81 2.20
CA VAL A 63 -6.21 -1.87 2.22
C VAL A 63 -4.89 -2.63 2.20
N ARG A 64 -4.79 -3.73 2.95
CA ARG A 64 -3.61 -4.60 2.96
C ARG A 64 -3.29 -5.11 1.56
N ASP A 65 -4.30 -5.58 0.83
CA ASP A 65 -4.08 -6.14 -0.50
C ASP A 65 -3.66 -5.06 -1.51
N LEU A 66 -4.14 -3.83 -1.39
CA LEU A 66 -3.64 -2.70 -2.17
C LEU A 66 -2.17 -2.38 -1.85
N LEU A 67 -1.80 -2.33 -0.56
CA LEU A 67 -0.40 -2.13 -0.14
C LEU A 67 0.51 -3.24 -0.69
N ARG A 68 0.04 -4.49 -0.67
CA ARG A 68 0.74 -5.63 -1.25
C ARG A 68 0.95 -5.48 -2.75
N VAL A 69 -0.06 -5.00 -3.49
CA VAL A 69 0.09 -4.67 -4.92
C VAL A 69 1.15 -3.60 -5.11
N MET A 70 1.08 -2.50 -4.36
CA MET A 70 2.06 -1.40 -4.45
C MET A 70 3.48 -1.90 -4.21
N ARG A 71 3.72 -2.64 -3.13
CA ARG A 71 5.02 -3.24 -2.85
C ARG A 71 5.50 -4.13 -3.98
N ASN A 72 4.68 -5.10 -4.41
CA ASN A 72 5.10 -6.07 -5.42
C ASN A 72 5.43 -5.39 -6.75
N LYS A 73 4.62 -4.41 -7.17
CA LYS A 73 4.86 -3.66 -8.41
C LYS A 73 6.05 -2.72 -8.31
N LEU A 74 6.33 -2.17 -7.12
CA LEU A 74 7.52 -1.36 -6.88
C LEU A 74 8.80 -2.20 -6.94
N ASN A 75 8.80 -3.38 -6.30
CA ASN A 75 9.98 -4.27 -6.25
C ASN A 75 10.31 -4.87 -7.63
N HIS A 76 9.29 -5.22 -8.41
CA HIS A 76 9.44 -5.84 -9.73
C HIS A 76 9.17 -4.86 -10.88
N TYR A 77 9.31 -3.55 -10.66
CA TYR A 77 8.92 -2.54 -11.64
C TYR A 77 9.58 -2.76 -13.01
N ARG A 78 10.87 -3.12 -13.02
CA ARG A 78 11.65 -3.37 -14.25
C ARG A 78 11.18 -4.59 -15.05
N GLU A 79 10.49 -5.53 -14.40
CA GLU A 79 9.96 -6.75 -15.02
C GLU A 79 8.54 -6.55 -15.55
N LEU A 80 7.93 -5.37 -15.34
CA LEU A 80 6.59 -5.09 -15.82
C LEU A 80 6.58 -4.88 -17.34
N PRO A 81 5.49 -5.26 -18.04
CA PRO A 81 5.31 -4.90 -19.44
C PRO A 81 5.39 -3.38 -19.65
N ALA A 82 5.89 -2.95 -20.81
CA ALA A 82 6.08 -1.53 -21.13
C ALA A 82 4.78 -0.71 -20.98
N GLU A 83 3.65 -1.23 -21.48
CA GLU A 83 2.33 -0.59 -21.35
C GLU A 83 1.94 -0.32 -19.89
N ILE A 84 2.29 -1.23 -18.98
CA ILE A 84 2.02 -1.08 -17.55
C ILE A 84 2.98 -0.05 -16.92
N GLN A 85 4.25 -0.05 -17.32
CA GLN A 85 5.21 0.97 -16.89
C GLN A 85 4.81 2.37 -17.36
N GLU A 86 4.32 2.52 -18.60
CA GLU A 86 3.80 3.78 -19.13
C GLU A 86 2.57 4.26 -18.35
N THR A 87 1.66 3.34 -18.02
CA THR A 87 0.45 3.64 -17.26
C THR A 87 0.75 4.11 -15.83
N ILE A 88 1.66 3.41 -15.13
CA ILE A 88 2.02 3.71 -13.73
C ILE A 88 2.99 4.90 -13.65
N GLY A 89 3.84 5.06 -14.65
CA GLY A 89 4.92 6.04 -14.69
C GLY A 89 6.19 5.60 -13.95
N PRO A 90 7.31 6.32 -14.20
CA PRO A 90 8.63 5.95 -13.69
C PRO A 90 8.69 5.98 -12.16
N VAL A 91 9.54 5.14 -11.59
CA VAL A 91 9.85 5.14 -10.15
C VAL A 91 10.94 6.18 -9.87
N PRO A 92 10.86 6.95 -8.76
CA PRO A 92 9.79 6.91 -7.75
C PRO A 92 8.60 7.86 -8.01
N GLU A 93 8.77 8.98 -8.71
CA GLU A 93 7.78 10.07 -8.73
C GLU A 93 6.49 9.73 -9.51
N GLY A 94 6.60 9.07 -10.66
CA GLY A 94 5.47 8.65 -11.48
C GLY A 94 4.62 7.62 -10.75
N PHE A 95 5.28 6.57 -10.25
CA PHE A 95 4.65 5.53 -9.45
C PHE A 95 3.93 6.10 -8.22
N ASP A 96 4.57 6.98 -7.45
CA ASP A 96 3.92 7.63 -6.31
C ASP A 96 2.70 8.44 -6.74
N ARG A 97 2.84 9.25 -7.79
CA ARG A 97 1.76 10.09 -8.32
C ARG A 97 0.56 9.24 -8.75
N TYR A 98 0.79 8.12 -9.42
CA TYR A 98 -0.26 7.22 -9.91
C TYR A 98 -1.16 6.69 -8.78
N PHE A 99 -0.57 6.21 -7.68
CA PHE A 99 -1.35 5.73 -6.53
C PHE A 99 -1.90 6.88 -5.68
N ARG A 100 -1.16 7.97 -5.51
CA ARG A 100 -1.58 9.13 -4.72
C ARG A 100 -2.79 9.83 -5.33
N SER A 101 -2.89 9.93 -6.66
CA SER A 101 -4.05 10.55 -7.31
C SER A 101 -5.32 9.71 -7.14
N ARG A 102 -5.21 8.37 -7.16
CA ARG A 102 -6.33 7.43 -7.03
C ARG A 102 -6.76 7.22 -5.57
N PHE A 103 -5.80 7.26 -4.65
CA PHE A 103 -6.00 7.01 -3.21
C PHE A 103 -5.39 8.14 -2.37
N PRO A 104 -5.97 9.35 -2.40
CA PRO A 104 -5.41 10.53 -1.74
C PRO A 104 -5.36 10.39 -0.21
N LYS A 105 -6.28 9.62 0.39
CA LYS A 105 -6.37 9.39 1.84
C LYS A 105 -5.57 8.18 2.33
N LEU A 106 -5.08 7.32 1.44
CA LEU A 106 -4.41 6.06 1.81
C LEU A 106 -3.25 6.28 2.79
N LEU A 107 -2.33 7.19 2.47
CA LEU A 107 -1.16 7.42 3.31
C LEU A 107 -1.54 7.84 4.73
N ILE A 108 -2.42 8.83 4.86
CA ILE A 108 -2.72 9.40 6.18
C ILE A 108 -3.51 8.41 7.05
N GLU A 109 -4.41 7.64 6.46
CA GLU A 109 -5.15 6.61 7.20
C GLU A 109 -4.26 5.44 7.63
N VAL A 110 -3.38 4.96 6.73
CA VAL A 110 -2.39 3.93 7.08
C VAL A 110 -1.40 4.46 8.13
N TYR A 111 -0.96 5.71 8.01
CA TYR A 111 -0.06 6.35 8.97
C TYR A 111 -0.63 6.37 10.38
N LYS A 112 -1.90 6.77 10.55
CA LYS A 112 -2.57 6.78 11.87
C LYS A 112 -2.59 5.39 12.51
N VAL A 113 -2.87 4.35 11.72
CA VAL A 113 -2.87 2.96 12.19
C VAL A 113 -1.46 2.54 12.62
N MET A 114 -0.46 2.75 11.77
CA MET A 114 0.92 2.36 12.09
C MET A 114 1.49 3.16 13.26
N LEU A 115 1.15 4.44 13.41
CA LEU A 115 1.53 5.24 14.57
C LEU A 115 0.95 4.67 15.86
N LYS A 116 -0.30 4.21 15.84
CA LYS A 116 -0.97 3.63 17.00
C LYS A 116 -0.38 2.27 17.40
N HIS A 117 -0.04 1.43 16.42
CA HIS A 117 0.28 0.02 16.68
C HIS A 117 1.78 -0.30 16.60
N CYS A 118 2.56 0.46 15.85
CA CYS A 118 3.94 0.12 15.50
C CYS A 118 4.92 1.28 15.75
N SER A 119 4.53 2.36 16.44
CA SER A 119 5.42 3.52 16.63
C SER A 119 6.65 3.27 17.48
N THR A 120 6.58 2.27 18.36
CA THR A 120 7.71 1.83 19.19
C THR A 120 8.59 0.80 18.48
N GLU A 121 8.21 0.32 17.30
CA GLU A 121 9.04 -0.61 16.52
C GLU A 121 10.20 0.16 15.89
N GLU A 122 11.44 -0.32 16.08
CA GLU A 122 12.65 0.37 15.63
C GLU A 122 12.61 0.68 14.12
N CYS A 123 12.11 -0.26 13.33
CA CYS A 123 12.00 -0.13 11.86
C CYS A 123 11.04 0.99 11.41
N PHE A 124 10.09 1.40 12.26
CA PHE A 124 9.13 2.47 11.97
C PHE A 124 9.40 3.78 12.70
N SER A 125 10.24 3.78 13.73
CA SER A 125 10.61 5.00 14.50
C SER A 125 10.95 6.19 13.59
N LYS A 126 11.73 5.95 12.54
CA LYS A 126 12.15 6.91 11.49
C LYS A 126 11.00 7.64 10.75
N TYR A 127 9.76 7.13 10.84
CA TYR A 127 8.58 7.73 10.22
C TYR A 127 7.74 8.57 11.20
N PHE A 128 7.95 8.42 12.50
CA PHE A 128 7.12 9.02 13.55
C PHE A 128 7.88 10.02 14.41
N THR A 129 9.20 9.88 14.50
CA THR A 129 10.05 10.93 15.08
C THR A 129 10.09 12.08 14.09
N GLY A 130 9.23 13.08 14.31
CA GLY A 130 9.44 14.39 13.72
C GLY A 130 10.82 14.87 14.15
N SER A 131 11.58 15.43 13.21
CA SER A 131 12.76 16.22 13.50
C SER A 131 12.32 17.40 14.38
N GLY A 132 12.22 17.17 15.68
CA GLY A 132 12.22 18.21 16.69
C GLY A 132 13.66 18.64 16.91
N GLN A 133 14.18 19.42 15.96
CA GLN A 133 15.30 20.34 16.15
C GLN A 133 15.02 21.59 15.32
#